data_AF-A0AA39S7E4-F1
#
_entry.id   AF-A0AA39S7E4-F1
#
_cell.length_a   1.000
_cell.length_b   1.000
_cell.length_c   1.000
_cell.angle_alpha   90.00
_cell.angle_beta   90.00
_cell.angle_gamma   90.00
#
_symmetry.space_group_name_H-M   'P 1'
#
loop_
_entity.id
_entity.type
_entity.pdbx_description
1 polymer ?
#
loop_
_entity_poly.entity_id
_entity_poly.type
_entity_poly.pdbx_seq_one_letter_code
_entity_poly.pdbx_strand_id
1 'polypeptide(L)'
;MVTSGEKLVSPGKCSYVPFKLQKVTFMADFFILPLEGYNVVLGTQWLRVLGPIQWDFGKLQMAFKWENREVVLRGLTGMSSNISDTPLTKLRNSS
;
A
#
# COMPACT_ATOMS: atom_id res chain seq x y z
N MET A 1 22.29 6.40 -18.40
CA MET A 1 22.14 6.25 -16.93
C MET A 1 21.93 4.77 -16.63
N VAL A 2 22.62 4.28 -15.60
CA VAL A 2 22.73 2.85 -15.23
C VAL A 2 21.41 2.26 -14.76
N THR A 3 21.07 1.04 -15.21
CA THR A 3 19.99 0.21 -14.66
C THR A 3 20.62 -1.00 -13.98
N SER A 4 20.65 -1.02 -12.65
CA SER A 4 20.66 -2.30 -11.93
C SER A 4 19.22 -2.78 -11.91
N GLY A 5 18.80 -3.44 -12.99
CA GLY A 5 17.49 -4.06 -13.10
C GLY A 5 17.49 -5.41 -12.39
N GLU A 6 17.61 -5.43 -11.06
CA GLU A 6 17.36 -6.66 -10.31
C GLU A 6 15.89 -7.06 -10.49
N LYS A 7 15.69 -8.19 -11.16
CA LYS A 7 14.35 -8.76 -11.36
C LYS A 7 13.97 -9.51 -10.09
N LEU A 8 13.13 -8.89 -9.28
CA LEU A 8 12.50 -9.58 -8.16
C LEU A 8 11.46 -10.56 -8.70
N VAL A 9 11.66 -11.85 -8.42
CA VAL A 9 10.66 -12.88 -8.73
C VAL A 9 9.66 -12.92 -7.57
N SER A 10 8.41 -12.59 -7.84
CA SER A 10 7.35 -12.70 -6.83
C SER A 10 6.94 -14.17 -6.66
N PRO A 11 7.02 -14.77 -5.45
CA PRO A 11 6.52 -16.13 -5.21
C PRO A 11 5.01 -16.29 -5.39
N GLY A 12 4.24 -15.20 -5.44
CA GLY A 12 2.80 -15.26 -5.66
C GLY A 12 2.15 -13.90 -5.87
N LYS A 13 0.90 -13.93 -6.36
CA LYS A 13 0.02 -12.78 -6.54
C LYS A 13 -1.25 -12.98 -5.72
N CYS A 14 -1.58 -12.02 -4.87
CA CYS A 14 -2.87 -11.94 -4.18
C CYS A 14 -3.75 -10.96 -4.96
N SER A 15 -4.86 -11.42 -5.52
CA SER A 15 -5.74 -10.57 -6.33
C SER A 15 -6.93 -10.07 -5.52
N TYR A 16 -7.44 -8.87 -5.83
CA TYR A 16 -8.63 -8.27 -5.18
C TYR A 16 -8.55 -8.21 -3.65
N VAL A 17 -7.41 -7.81 -3.10
CA VAL A 17 -7.25 -7.70 -1.66
C VAL A 17 -7.77 -6.34 -1.19
N PRO A 18 -8.72 -6.31 -0.24
CA PRO A 18 -9.11 -5.07 0.42
C PRO A 18 -7.96 -4.58 1.31
N PHE A 19 -7.58 -3.33 1.16
CA PHE A 19 -6.62 -2.69 2.03
C PHE A 19 -7.08 -1.28 2.37
N LYS A 20 -6.71 -0.81 3.55
CA LYS A 20 -7.13 0.50 4.05
C LYS A 20 -5.94 1.46 4.03
N LEU A 21 -6.10 2.58 3.36
CA LEU A 21 -5.21 3.73 3.51
C LEU A 21 -5.95 4.81 4.27
N GLN A 22 -5.47 5.11 5.47
CA GLN A 22 -6.10 6.05 6.39
C GLN A 22 -7.58 5.71 6.65
N LYS A 23 -8.51 6.46 6.05
CA LYS A 23 -9.97 6.29 6.25
C LYS A 23 -10.67 5.67 5.03
N VAL A 24 -9.93 5.33 3.98
CA VAL A 24 -10.50 4.84 2.71
C VAL A 24 -10.03 3.41 2.45
N THR A 25 -10.97 2.55 2.07
CA THR A 25 -10.69 1.16 1.69
C THR A 25 -10.60 1.09 0.17
N PHE A 26 -9.56 0.43 -0.31
CA PHE A 26 -9.28 0.21 -1.72
C PHE A 26 -9.16 -1.29 -2.00
N MET A 27 -9.34 -1.66 -3.27
CA MET A 27 -9.07 -3.01 -3.76
C MET A 27 -7.88 -2.96 -4.70
N ALA A 28 -6.89 -3.82 -4.48
CA ALA A 28 -5.75 -3.96 -5.38
C ALA A 28 -5.25 -5.39 -5.45
N ASP A 29 -4.49 -5.64 -6.51
CA ASP A 29 -3.66 -6.82 -6.61
C ASP A 29 -2.30 -6.53 -5.96
N PHE A 30 -1.84 -7.44 -5.10
CA PHE A 30 -0.53 -7.38 -4.45
C PHE A 30 0.36 -8.51 -4.95
N PHE A 31 1.62 -8.18 -5.20
CA PHE A 31 2.66 -9.17 -5.43
C PHE A 31 3.40 -9.39 -4.12
N ILE A 32 3.59 -10.65 -3.75
CA ILE A 32 4.42 -11.01 -2.62
C ILE A 32 5.86 -10.77 -3.06
N LEU A 33 6.58 -9.89 -2.38
CA LEU A 33 7.99 -9.62 -2.65
C LEU A 33 8.80 -9.97 -1.41
N PRO A 34 9.95 -10.66 -1.54
CA PRO A 34 10.84 -10.96 -0.42
C PRO A 34 11.64 -9.70 -0.03
N LEU A 35 10.96 -8.67 0.47
CA LEU A 35 11.59 -7.44 0.93
C LEU A 35 11.73 -7.48 2.45
N GLU A 36 12.95 -7.32 2.95
CA GLU A 36 13.19 -7.12 4.37
C GLU A 36 12.74 -5.68 4.75
N GLY A 37 11.86 -5.55 5.76
CA GLY A 37 11.52 -4.26 6.36
C GLY A 37 10.34 -3.48 5.77
N TYR A 38 9.68 -3.97 4.70
CA TYR A 38 8.46 -3.36 4.16
C TYR A 38 7.33 -4.38 4.07
N ASN A 39 6.16 -4.07 4.66
CA ASN A 39 5.01 -4.97 4.58
C ASN A 39 4.31 -4.91 3.22
N VAL A 40 4.19 -3.71 2.61
CA VAL A 40 3.44 -3.48 1.37
C VAL A 40 4.02 -2.31 0.58
N VAL A 41 4.20 -2.49 -0.73
CA VAL A 41 4.55 -1.42 -1.68
C VAL A 41 3.45 -1.29 -2.72
N LEU A 42 2.91 -0.08 -2.88
CA LEU A 42 1.89 0.21 -3.89
C LEU A 42 2.56 0.65 -5.19
N GLY A 43 2.49 -0.22 -6.20
CA GLY A 43 3.06 0.03 -7.51
C GLY A 43 2.24 0.99 -8.39
N THR A 44 2.83 1.36 -9.52
CA THR A 44 2.20 2.21 -10.54
C THR A 44 0.92 1.61 -11.13
N GLN A 45 0.78 0.28 -11.13
CA GLN A 45 -0.45 -0.40 -11.56
C GLN A 45 -1.66 0.04 -10.75
N TRP A 46 -1.53 0.13 -9.43
CA TRP A 46 -2.61 0.61 -8.57
C TRP A 46 -2.82 2.11 -8.74
N LEU A 47 -1.75 2.91 -8.77
CA LEU A 47 -1.87 4.37 -8.95
C LEU A 47 -2.62 4.74 -10.24
N ARG A 48 -2.47 3.95 -11.30
CA ARG A 48 -3.19 4.16 -12.57
C ARG A 48 -4.71 4.11 -12.41
N VAL A 49 -5.25 3.32 -11.47
CA VAL A 49 -6.70 3.19 -11.29
C VAL A 49 -7.34 4.41 -10.63
N LEU A 50 -6.53 5.28 -10.01
CA LEU A 50 -6.99 6.50 -9.34
C LEU A 50 -7.22 7.66 -10.32
N GLY A 51 -6.75 7.52 -11.57
CA GLY A 51 -6.83 8.57 -12.57
C GLY A 51 -5.86 9.72 -12.27
N PRO A 52 -6.26 10.98 -12.51
CA PRO A 52 -5.42 12.14 -12.19
C PRO A 52 -5.13 12.24 -10.70
N ILE A 53 -3.85 12.32 -10.35
CA ILE A 53 -3.36 12.46 -8.97
C ILE A 53 -2.55 13.74 -8.87
N GLN A 54 -2.82 14.53 -7.83
CA GLN A 54 -1.99 15.67 -7.43
C GLN A 54 -1.07 15.26 -6.29
N TRP A 55 0.21 15.57 -6.44
CA TRP A 55 1.23 15.31 -5.43
C TRP A 55 1.77 16.63 -4.89
N ASP A 56 1.66 16.84 -3.58
CA ASP A 56 2.36 17.90 -2.86
C ASP A 56 3.47 17.25 -2.02
N PHE A 57 4.66 17.15 -2.60
CA PHE A 57 5.81 16.54 -1.93
C PHE A 57 6.29 17.37 -0.72
N GLY A 58 6.06 18.69 -0.72
CA GLY A 58 6.41 19.56 0.39
C GLY A 58 5.58 19.26 1.65
N LYS A 59 4.31 18.90 1.46
CA LYS A 59 3.40 18.51 2.56
C LYS A 59 3.23 16.99 2.71
N LEU A 60 3.93 16.20 1.89
CA LEU A 60 3.73 14.76 1.75
C LEU A 60 2.25 14.40 1.52
N GLN A 61 1.55 15.11 0.66
CA GLN A 61 0.13 14.86 0.37
C GLN A 61 -0.06 14.30 -1.04
N MET A 62 -1.08 13.44 -1.15
CA MET A 62 -1.53 12.86 -2.40
C MET A 62 -3.05 13.03 -2.48
N ALA A 63 -3.52 13.78 -3.47
CA ALA A 63 -4.94 14.05 -3.66
C ALA A 63 -5.44 13.49 -4.99
N PHE A 64 -6.59 12.82 -4.99
CA PHE A 64 -7.22 12.25 -6.18
C PHE A 64 -8.73 12.11 -5.97
N LYS A 65 -9.47 11.90 -7.06
CA LYS A 65 -10.90 11.59 -6.99
C LYS A 65 -11.10 10.08 -6.91
N TRP A 66 -11.89 9.65 -5.93
CA TRP A 66 -12.31 8.26 -5.76
C TRP A 66 -13.81 8.23 -5.46
N GLU A 67 -14.58 7.46 -6.24
CA GLU A 67 -16.05 7.36 -6.07
C GLU A 67 -16.76 8.72 -6.00
N ASN A 68 -16.40 9.65 -6.90
CA ASN A 68 -16.88 11.03 -6.92
C ASN A 68 -16.58 11.86 -5.66
N ARG A 69 -15.67 11.41 -4.80
CA ARG A 69 -15.20 12.14 -3.62
C ARG A 69 -13.73 12.48 -3.77
N GLU A 70 -13.35 13.63 -3.23
CA GLU A 70 -11.95 13.99 -3.11
C GLU A 70 -11.33 13.23 -1.93
N VAL A 71 -10.28 12.48 -2.20
CA VAL A 71 -9.50 11.76 -1.20
C VAL A 71 -8.13 12.40 -1.13
N VAL A 72 -7.72 12.78 0.08
CA VAL A 72 -6.38 13.32 0.36
C VAL A 72 -5.68 12.39 1.33
N LEU A 73 -4.71 11.63 0.82
CA LEU A 73 -3.77 10.89 1.63
C LEU A 73 -2.65 11.83 2.10
N ARG A 74 -2.15 11.57 3.29
CA ARG A 74 -1.08 12.32 3.96
C ARG A 74 0.02 11.35 4.37
N GLY A 75 1.25 11.74 4.14
CA GLY A 75 2.43 11.00 4.58
C GLY A 75 2.47 10.91 6.09
N LEU A 76 3.13 9.86 6.57
CA LEU A 76 3.34 9.67 8.00
C LEU A 76 4.43 10.65 8.46
N THR A 77 4.01 11.75 9.08
CA THR A 77 4.91 12.67 9.79
C THR A 77 4.98 12.21 11.25
N GLY A 78 6.02 11.45 11.61
CA GLY A 78 6.42 11.13 13.00
C GLY A 78 5.32 10.91 14.05
N MET A 79 5.12 9.65 14.45
CA MET A 79 4.46 9.19 15.69
C MET A 79 2.93 9.39 15.81
N SER A 80 2.17 8.56 15.09
CA SER A 80 0.94 7.99 15.67
C SER A 80 0.73 6.58 15.10
N SER A 81 1.63 5.69 15.50
CA SER A 81 1.45 4.25 15.33
C SER A 81 0.51 3.76 16.44
N ASN A 82 -0.81 3.81 16.21
CA ASN A 82 -1.67 2.74 16.71
C ASN A 82 -1.62 1.60 15.70
N ILE A 83 -0.42 1.08 15.45
CA ILE A 83 -0.25 -0.23 14.84
C ILE A 83 -0.41 -1.16 16.03
N SER A 84 -1.63 -1.65 16.25
CA SER A 84 -1.81 -2.87 17.01
C SER A 84 -1.18 -3.97 16.17
N ASP A 85 0.13 -4.18 16.37
CA ASP A 85 0.82 -5.39 15.99
C ASP A 85 0.21 -6.52 16.82
N THR A 86 -0.93 -7.03 16.37
CA THR A 86 -1.34 -8.38 16.74
C THR A 86 -0.62 -9.31 15.77
N PRO A 87 0.45 -10.01 16.22
CA PRO A 87 1.03 -11.06 15.39
C PRO A 87 -0.08 -12.07 15.07
N LEU A 88 -0.24 -12.38 13.78
CA LEU A 88 -1.07 -13.46 13.25
C LEU A 88 -0.47 -14.83 13.62
N THR A 89 -0.32 -15.10 14.93
CA THR A 89 0.13 -16.40 15.47
C THR A 89 -0.94 -17.11 16.29
N LYS A 90 -2.20 -16.64 16.28
CA LYS A 90 -3.33 -17.30 16.96
C LYS A 90 -4.34 -17.96 16.01
N LEU A 91 -3.88 -18.46 14.87
CA LEU A 91 -4.61 -19.46 14.08
C LEU A 91 -3.77 -20.74 13.94
N ARG A 92 -3.48 -21.38 15.07
CA ARG A 92 -3.17 -22.81 15.07
C ARG A 92 -3.64 -23.47 16.36
N ASN A 93 -4.64 -24.33 16.19
CA ASN A 93 -5.08 -25.43 17.06
C ASN A 93 -6.01 -25.09 18.23
N SER A 94 -7.31 -25.25 17.98
CA SER A 94 -8.20 -25.90 18.96
C SER A 94 -8.58 -27.25 18.34
N SER A 95 -8.11 -28.32 18.96
CA SER A 95 -8.63 -29.69 18.84
C SER A 95 -8.65 -30.25 20.25
#